data_AF-A0A945ZIV7-F1
#
_entry.id   AF-A0A945ZIV7-F1
#
_cell.length_a   1.000
_cell.length_b   1.000
_cell.length_c   1.000
_cell.angle_alpha   90.00
_cell.angle_beta   90.00
_cell.angle_gamma   90.00
#
_symmetry.space_group_name_H-M   'P 1'
#
loop_
_entity.id
_entity.type
_entity.pdbx_description
1 polymer ?
#
loop_
_entity_poly.entity_id
_entity_poly.type
_entity_poly.pdbx_seq_one_letter_code
_entity_poly.pdbx_strand_id
1 'polypeptide(L)'
;MKITVYKDLVFISRLDVAPCLHKEFASFFEKHPKAVVCGPRLEHKTRVIDSFRNFPKFSDLIIKNVGFLRRRYVQRMRRYLLWDINMEKSSMVDFVTSDFLVIRKDFWYEYACNINWKKPNADVLLASRAWKSKKQVWFMPKLLIELKPYESKKSLKDIFEILFFTARFHFLNIFTNFKSPSTTYKEEKQRVLRVHDINSRSYLKQIGSSFQKHNQVVQIYEGQVDGAAKYVQPLVFAYHGVLAVLVNDKHEFGLIRIWRHTPLDFQASNLFPVFPDNRDLGMPSLECVRGGAEKSDSDLKESILRELEEEIGLGAKHIKSVKTLSKLVSNTAWDISSISCFLVRSKAGFEPKLQIEESISGFEFYSRADILKLIKENKIFCGLTRAALLEVILMYD
;
A
#
# COMPACT_ATOMS: atom_id res chain seq x y z
N MET A 1 22.39 -4.03 30.07
CA MET A 1 20.93 -4.31 30.00
C MET A 1 20.52 -5.02 31.28
N LYS A 2 19.36 -4.66 31.82
CA LYS A 2 18.72 -5.31 32.96
C LYS A 2 17.81 -6.41 32.43
N ILE A 3 17.86 -7.57 33.07
CA ILE A 3 16.95 -8.70 32.81
C ILE A 3 16.02 -8.77 34.00
N THR A 4 14.71 -8.75 33.74
CA THR A 4 13.69 -8.84 34.79
C THR A 4 12.72 -9.96 34.40
N VAL A 5 12.62 -10.98 35.25
CA VAL A 5 11.66 -12.07 35.07
C VAL A 5 10.41 -11.71 35.87
N TYR A 6 9.27 -11.66 35.20
CA TYR A 6 7.99 -11.39 35.84
C TYR A 6 6.95 -12.37 35.31
N LYS A 7 6.42 -13.20 36.20
CA LYS A 7 5.50 -14.30 35.87
C LYS A 7 6.01 -15.19 34.73
N ASP A 8 5.36 -15.14 33.58
CA ASP A 8 5.58 -15.90 32.36
C ASP A 8 6.36 -15.13 31.28
N LEU A 9 6.83 -13.92 31.61
CA LEU A 9 7.57 -13.04 30.70
C LEU A 9 8.95 -12.68 31.25
N VAL A 10 9.89 -12.48 30.33
CA VAL A 10 11.24 -12.00 30.59
C VAL A 10 11.43 -10.69 29.83
N PHE A 11 11.70 -9.63 30.59
CA PHE A 11 11.97 -8.31 30.06
C PHE A 11 13.48 -8.09 29.98
N ILE A 12 13.93 -7.61 28.83
CA ILE A 12 15.29 -7.16 28.61
C ILE A 12 15.21 -5.69 28.27
N SER A 13 15.72 -4.83 29.14
CA SER A 13 15.65 -3.39 28.91
C SER A 13 16.86 -2.66 29.46
N ARG A 14 17.07 -1.45 28.96
CA ARG A 14 17.95 -0.46 29.62
C ARG A 14 17.24 0.34 30.70
N LEU A 15 15.93 0.17 30.84
CA LEU A 15 15.08 0.90 31.78
C LEU A 15 14.52 -0.03 32.84
N ASP A 16 14.02 0.58 33.92
CA ASP A 16 13.14 -0.12 34.84
C ASP A 16 11.78 -0.34 34.19
N VAL A 17 11.27 -1.56 34.29
CA VAL A 17 10.02 -1.98 33.66
C VAL A 17 8.87 -1.68 34.62
N ALA A 18 7.94 -0.83 34.18
CA ALA A 18 6.72 -0.58 34.94
C ALA A 18 5.85 -1.86 34.99
N PRO A 19 5.35 -2.28 36.17
CA PRO A 19 4.52 -3.49 36.30
C PRO A 19 3.25 -3.48 35.43
N CYS A 20 2.73 -2.31 35.07
CA CYS A 20 1.55 -2.20 34.21
C CYS A 20 1.78 -2.73 32.79
N LEU A 21 3.00 -2.59 32.25
CA LEU A 21 3.35 -3.09 30.91
C LEU A 21 3.21 -4.62 30.82
N HIS A 22 3.41 -5.32 31.92
CA HIS A 22 3.25 -6.77 31.95
C HIS A 22 1.86 -7.22 31.47
N LYS A 23 0.78 -6.54 31.90
CA LYS A 23 -0.59 -6.95 31.55
C LYS A 23 -0.83 -6.85 30.05
N GLU A 24 -0.34 -5.79 29.42
CA GLU A 24 -0.46 -5.56 27.98
C GLU A 24 0.28 -6.64 27.17
N PHE A 25 1.54 -6.94 27.53
CA PHE A 25 2.31 -7.97 26.85
C PHE A 25 1.75 -9.38 27.10
N ALA A 26 1.30 -9.69 28.32
CA ALA A 26 0.70 -10.98 28.63
C ALA A 26 -0.59 -11.20 27.80
N SER A 27 -1.49 -10.21 27.77
CA SER A 27 -2.70 -10.26 26.95
C SER A 27 -2.38 -10.41 25.46
N PHE A 28 -1.30 -9.78 24.98
CA PHE A 28 -0.85 -9.95 23.60
C PHE A 28 -0.37 -11.38 23.33
N PHE A 29 0.45 -11.98 24.19
CA PHE A 29 0.94 -13.34 24.01
C PHE A 29 -0.17 -14.40 24.13
N GLU A 30 -1.20 -14.15 24.96
CA GLU A 30 -2.41 -14.98 25.01
C GLU A 30 -3.16 -14.97 23.66
N LYS A 31 -3.34 -13.78 23.07
CA LYS A 31 -3.98 -13.61 21.76
C LYS A 31 -3.14 -14.13 20.60
N HIS A 32 -1.81 -14.17 20.75
CA HIS A 32 -0.87 -14.61 19.74
C HIS A 32 0.06 -15.72 20.27
N PRO A 33 -0.41 -16.97 20.42
CA PRO A 33 0.36 -18.04 21.07
C PRO A 33 1.70 -18.39 20.40
N LYS A 34 1.84 -18.10 19.11
CA LYS A 34 3.08 -18.28 18.34
C LYS A 34 4.09 -17.15 18.52
N ALA A 35 3.69 -16.00 19.07
CA ALA A 35 4.60 -14.92 19.42
C ALA A 35 5.48 -15.35 20.59
N VAL A 36 6.78 -15.15 20.47
CA VAL A 36 7.74 -15.43 21.56
C VAL A 36 8.63 -14.25 21.89
N VAL A 37 8.72 -13.26 21.00
CA VAL A 37 9.43 -12.00 21.21
C VAL A 37 8.56 -10.84 20.75
N CYS A 38 8.43 -9.81 21.60
CA CYS A 38 7.74 -8.57 21.27
C CYS A 38 8.61 -7.36 21.63
N GLY A 39 8.47 -6.28 20.86
CA GLY A 39 9.08 -4.98 21.15
C GLY A 39 8.07 -3.84 20.99
N PRO A 40 8.04 -2.86 21.92
CA PRO A 40 7.20 -1.67 21.79
C PRO A 40 7.82 -0.62 20.85
N ARG A 41 7.09 0.46 20.58
CA ARG A 41 7.66 1.67 19.98
C ARG A 41 8.58 2.35 20.99
N LEU A 42 9.79 2.66 20.54
CA LEU A 42 10.77 3.36 21.35
C LEU A 42 10.95 4.78 20.86
N GLU A 43 11.00 5.74 21.78
CA GLU A 43 11.20 7.15 21.48
C GLU A 43 12.34 7.72 22.32
N HIS A 44 13.12 8.63 21.75
CA HIS A 44 14.19 9.31 22.44
C HIS A 44 14.26 10.76 21.96
N LYS A 45 14.07 11.73 22.87
CA LYS A 45 14.06 13.17 22.56
C LYS A 45 13.18 13.47 21.33
N THR A 46 11.92 13.03 21.39
CA THR A 46 10.90 13.17 20.33
C THR A 46 11.24 12.49 18.99
N ARG A 47 12.25 11.60 18.96
CA ARG A 47 12.60 10.80 17.78
C ARG A 47 12.29 9.34 18.03
N VAL A 48 11.46 8.78 17.16
CA VAL A 48 11.21 7.33 17.15
C VAL A 48 12.50 6.60 16.76
N ILE A 49 12.88 5.60 17.56
CA ILE A 49 14.01 4.73 17.27
C ILE A 49 13.57 3.70 16.24
N ASP A 50 14.34 3.59 15.16
CA ASP A 50 14.01 2.71 14.04
C ASP A 50 14.00 1.23 14.47
N SER A 51 12.82 0.61 14.42
CA SER A 51 12.63 -0.85 14.42
C SER A 51 12.71 -1.41 12.99
N PHE A 52 13.01 -2.69 12.86
CA PHE A 52 13.34 -3.31 11.58
C PHE A 52 12.24 -4.26 11.10
N ARG A 53 11.88 -4.17 9.83
CA ARG A 53 10.92 -5.08 9.20
C ARG A 53 11.54 -6.42 8.86
N ASN A 54 12.78 -6.38 8.38
CA ASN A 54 13.51 -7.53 7.90
C ASN A 54 14.90 -7.64 8.54
N PHE A 55 15.49 -8.84 8.54
CA PHE A 55 16.91 -8.97 8.90
C PHE A 55 17.77 -8.02 8.06
N PRO A 56 18.73 -7.28 8.66
CA PRO A 56 19.63 -6.43 7.90
C PRO A 56 20.34 -7.22 6.83
N LYS A 57 20.49 -6.67 5.62
CA LYS A 57 21.64 -6.99 4.78
C LYS A 57 22.80 -6.08 5.16
N PHE A 58 24.03 -6.51 4.88
CA PHE A 58 25.22 -5.69 5.08
C PHE A 58 25.09 -4.29 4.43
N SER A 59 24.57 -4.23 3.20
CA SER A 59 24.32 -2.96 2.51
C SER A 59 23.23 -2.10 3.16
N ASP A 60 22.24 -2.69 3.83
CA ASP A 60 21.20 -1.92 4.53
C ASP A 60 21.77 -1.16 5.73
N LEU A 61 22.74 -1.77 6.44
CA LEU A 61 23.42 -1.11 7.56
C LEU A 61 24.33 0.03 7.09
N ILE A 62 25.04 -0.15 5.99
CA ILE A 62 25.84 0.93 5.39
C ILE A 62 24.92 2.09 5.01
N ILE A 63 23.82 1.81 4.30
CA ILE A 63 22.86 2.84 3.89
C ILE A 63 22.26 3.55 5.11
N LYS A 64 21.91 2.82 6.17
CA LYS A 64 21.32 3.40 7.39
C LYS A 64 22.26 4.38 8.10
N ASN A 65 23.55 4.05 8.18
CA ASN A 65 24.52 4.83 8.95
C ASN A 65 25.14 5.99 8.15
N VAL A 66 25.04 5.98 6.81
CA VAL A 66 25.59 7.03 5.95
C VAL A 66 24.47 7.98 5.50
N GLY A 67 24.44 9.21 6.03
CA GLY A 67 23.31 10.12 5.89
C GLY A 67 22.90 10.47 4.44
N PHE A 68 23.85 10.58 3.51
CA PHE A 68 23.53 10.81 2.09
C PHE A 68 22.94 9.56 1.42
N LEU A 69 23.44 8.36 1.75
CA LEU A 69 22.89 7.10 1.25
C LEU A 69 21.48 6.86 1.81
N ARG A 70 21.26 7.14 3.10
CA ARG A 70 19.92 7.06 3.71
C ARG A 70 18.90 7.92 2.95
N ARG A 71 19.29 9.15 2.56
CA ARG A 71 18.45 10.05 1.74
C ARG A 71 18.25 9.55 0.30
N ARG A 72 19.30 9.01 -0.33
CA ARG A 72 19.22 8.48 -1.71
C ARG A 72 18.38 7.21 -1.81
N TYR A 73 18.42 6.35 -0.79
CA TYR A 73 17.78 5.04 -0.78
C TYR A 73 16.60 4.96 0.21
N VAL A 74 15.80 6.03 0.31
CA VAL A 74 14.65 6.13 1.22
C VAL A 74 13.68 4.96 1.06
N GLN A 75 13.35 4.54 -0.16
CA GLN A 75 12.40 3.43 -0.37
C GLN A 75 12.94 2.10 0.16
N ARG A 76 14.25 1.87 0.03
CA ARG A 76 14.91 0.70 0.60
C ARG A 76 14.90 0.76 2.12
N MET A 77 15.14 1.93 2.69
CA MET A 77 15.03 2.18 4.13
C MET A 77 13.59 2.02 4.64
N ARG A 78 12.55 2.43 3.90
CA ARG A 78 11.14 2.18 4.25
C ARG A 78 10.76 0.70 4.25
N ARG A 79 11.35 -0.12 3.37
CA ARG A 79 11.11 -1.58 3.38
C ARG A 79 11.89 -2.29 4.48
N TYR A 80 13.02 -1.72 4.87
CA TYR A 80 13.93 -2.30 5.85
C TYR A 80 13.59 -1.87 7.28
N LEU A 81 13.27 -0.60 7.47
CA LEU A 81 12.88 0.06 8.71
C LEU A 81 11.37 0.21 8.68
N LEU A 82 10.69 0.10 9.82
CA LEU A 82 9.23 0.15 9.91
C LEU A 82 8.64 1.57 9.70
N TRP A 83 9.14 2.34 8.74
CA TRP A 83 8.76 3.76 8.53
C TRP A 83 7.36 3.94 7.95
N ASP A 84 6.83 2.93 7.28
CA ASP A 84 5.50 2.89 6.65
C ASP A 84 4.51 2.00 7.43
N ILE A 85 4.86 1.58 8.66
CA ILE A 85 3.97 0.73 9.46
C ILE A 85 2.81 1.53 10.03
N ASN A 86 1.64 0.89 10.10
CA ASN A 86 0.50 1.46 10.82
C ASN A 86 0.81 1.50 12.33
N MET A 87 0.93 2.70 12.89
CA MET A 87 1.29 2.92 14.29
C MET A 87 0.20 2.49 15.29
N GLU A 88 -1.02 2.20 14.80
CA GLU A 88 -2.15 1.75 15.61
C GLU A 88 -2.28 0.23 15.68
N LYS A 89 -1.48 -0.52 14.91
CA LYS A 89 -1.64 -1.97 14.78
C LYS A 89 -0.34 -2.73 14.99
N SER A 90 -0.38 -3.69 15.91
CA SER A 90 0.70 -4.66 16.08
C SER A 90 0.97 -5.40 14.77
N SER A 91 2.23 -5.60 14.46
CA SER A 91 2.64 -6.23 13.19
C SER A 91 3.76 -7.24 13.43
N MET A 92 3.72 -8.34 12.69
CA MET A 92 4.79 -9.33 12.73
C MET A 92 5.99 -8.83 11.93
N VAL A 93 7.18 -8.97 12.51
CA VAL A 93 8.44 -8.49 11.94
C VAL A 93 9.51 -9.55 12.04
N ASP A 94 10.63 -9.36 11.33
CA ASP A 94 11.76 -10.28 11.45
C ASP A 94 12.53 -10.05 12.75
N PHE A 95 12.58 -8.79 13.21
CA PHE A 95 13.51 -8.36 14.24
C PHE A 95 13.07 -7.06 14.92
N VAL A 96 13.19 -6.98 16.24
CA VAL A 96 12.94 -5.76 17.05
C VAL A 96 14.19 -5.40 17.85
N THR A 97 14.42 -4.12 18.11
CA THR A 97 15.66 -3.64 18.73
C THR A 97 15.76 -3.97 20.23
N SER A 98 16.98 -4.25 20.68
CA SER A 98 17.31 -4.70 22.05
C SER A 98 17.04 -3.72 23.18
N ASP A 99 16.79 -2.44 22.90
CA ASP A 99 16.68 -1.44 23.97
C ASP A 99 15.47 -1.68 24.88
N PHE A 100 14.44 -2.36 24.37
CA PHE A 100 13.36 -2.97 25.14
C PHE A 100 12.78 -4.19 24.42
N LEU A 101 12.95 -5.38 24.99
CA LEU A 101 12.39 -6.62 24.48
C LEU A 101 11.61 -7.35 25.57
N VAL A 102 10.52 -7.99 25.16
CA VAL A 102 9.75 -8.90 26.00
C VAL A 102 9.75 -10.27 25.36
N ILE A 103 10.14 -11.28 26.14
CA ILE A 103 10.33 -12.64 25.68
C ILE A 103 9.46 -13.55 26.53
N ARG A 104 8.77 -14.51 25.92
CA ARG A 104 8.08 -15.55 26.70
C ARG A 104 9.09 -16.38 27.49
N LYS A 105 8.78 -16.67 28.75
CA LYS A 105 9.70 -17.31 29.69
C LYS A 105 10.12 -18.72 29.27
N ASP A 106 9.21 -19.49 28.69
CA ASP A 106 9.51 -20.80 28.09
C ASP A 106 10.59 -20.68 27.01
N PHE A 107 10.38 -19.77 26.05
CA PHE A 107 11.33 -19.50 24.98
C PHE A 107 12.66 -18.92 25.50
N TRP A 108 12.62 -18.13 26.57
CA TRP A 108 13.82 -17.58 27.19
C TRP A 108 14.77 -18.67 27.69
N TYR A 109 14.27 -19.61 28.47
CA TYR A 109 15.11 -20.66 29.04
C TYR A 109 15.65 -21.61 27.98
N GLU A 110 14.84 -21.92 26.96
CA GLU A 110 15.24 -22.83 25.89
C GLU A 110 16.24 -22.19 24.91
N TYR A 111 16.03 -20.91 24.55
CA TYR A 111 16.76 -20.30 23.43
C TYR A 111 17.49 -19.00 23.73
N ALA A 112 17.27 -18.32 24.85
CA ALA A 112 17.76 -16.94 25.03
C ALA A 112 18.68 -16.72 26.24
N CYS A 113 18.57 -17.56 27.27
CA CYS A 113 19.28 -17.41 28.55
C CYS A 113 20.81 -17.38 28.38
N ASN A 114 21.33 -18.14 27.41
CA ASN A 114 22.76 -18.25 27.11
C ASN A 114 23.27 -17.18 26.12
N ILE A 115 22.42 -16.25 25.68
CA ILE A 115 22.85 -15.15 24.80
C ILE A 115 23.61 -14.12 25.65
N ASN A 116 24.80 -13.73 25.20
CA ASN A 116 25.53 -12.62 25.83
C ASN A 116 24.91 -11.29 25.41
N TRP A 117 23.97 -10.80 26.21
CA TRP A 117 23.23 -9.55 26.01
C TRP A 117 24.07 -8.26 26.09
N LYS A 118 25.37 -8.35 26.42
CA LYS A 118 26.30 -7.23 26.33
C LYS A 118 26.91 -7.08 24.94
N LYS A 119 26.80 -8.11 24.07
CA LYS A 119 27.35 -8.05 22.71
C LYS A 119 26.41 -7.32 21.74
N PRO A 120 26.95 -6.60 20.74
CA PRO A 120 26.15 -6.09 19.64
C PRO A 120 25.35 -7.21 18.97
N ASN A 121 24.13 -6.90 18.51
CA ASN A 121 23.26 -7.81 17.76
C ASN A 121 22.75 -9.06 18.54
N ALA A 122 22.79 -9.05 19.88
CA ALA A 122 22.22 -10.13 20.70
C ALA A 122 20.72 -10.38 20.41
N ASP A 123 20.01 -9.30 20.12
CA ASP A 123 18.62 -9.27 19.67
C ASP A 123 18.42 -9.92 18.29
N VAL A 124 19.34 -9.70 17.34
CA VAL A 124 19.31 -10.35 16.02
C VAL A 124 19.48 -11.86 16.16
N LEU A 125 20.39 -12.30 17.05
CA LEU A 125 20.58 -13.72 17.34
C LEU A 125 19.33 -14.35 17.97
N LEU A 126 18.68 -13.67 18.91
CA LEU A 126 17.42 -14.11 19.51
C LEU A 126 16.33 -14.27 18.44
N ALA A 127 16.13 -13.25 17.60
CA ALA A 127 15.13 -13.28 16.55
C ALA A 127 15.39 -14.43 15.56
N SER A 128 16.66 -14.67 15.21
CA SER A 128 17.04 -15.81 14.38
C SER A 128 16.71 -17.17 15.02
N ARG A 129 16.88 -17.31 16.35
CA ARG A 129 16.46 -18.52 17.07
C ARG A 129 14.95 -18.69 17.06
N ALA A 130 14.19 -17.62 17.27
CA ALA A 130 12.72 -17.65 17.19
C ALA A 130 12.28 -18.15 15.81
N TRP A 131 12.91 -17.66 14.76
CA TRP A 131 12.66 -18.08 13.39
C TRP A 131 12.96 -19.54 13.12
N LYS A 132 14.14 -20.02 13.54
CA LYS A 132 14.54 -21.43 13.36
C LYS A 132 13.58 -22.38 14.08
N SER A 133 12.98 -21.94 15.19
CA SER A 133 11.94 -22.67 15.93
C SER A 133 10.51 -22.50 15.40
N LYS A 134 10.31 -21.84 14.25
CA LYS A 134 8.99 -21.52 13.66
C LYS A 134 8.10 -20.66 14.57
N LYS A 135 8.69 -19.81 15.40
CA LYS A 135 8.00 -18.86 16.29
C LYS A 135 8.04 -17.44 15.71
N GLN A 136 7.21 -16.55 16.26
CA GLN A 136 6.97 -15.22 15.71
C GLN A 136 7.61 -14.11 16.56
N VAL A 137 8.05 -13.06 15.88
CA VAL A 137 8.56 -11.82 16.47
C VAL A 137 7.60 -10.69 16.09
N TRP A 138 7.21 -9.87 17.06
CA TRP A 138 6.18 -8.84 16.88
C TRP A 138 6.65 -7.46 17.31
N PHE A 139 6.17 -6.45 16.60
CA PHE A 139 6.29 -5.04 16.96
C PHE A 139 4.92 -4.51 17.39
N MET A 140 4.86 -3.85 18.55
CA MET A 140 3.64 -3.34 19.17
C MET A 140 3.69 -1.81 19.26
N PRO A 141 3.31 -1.08 18.18
CA PRO A 141 3.57 0.36 18.08
C PRO A 141 2.72 1.23 19.02
N LYS A 142 1.57 0.72 19.49
CA LYS A 142 0.69 1.39 20.45
C LYS A 142 1.33 1.57 21.83
N LEU A 143 2.22 0.64 22.20
CA LEU A 143 2.99 0.77 23.43
C LEU A 143 4.19 1.66 23.12
N LEU A 144 4.19 2.86 23.70
CA LEU A 144 5.29 3.81 23.58
C LEU A 144 6.14 3.78 24.86
N ILE A 145 7.45 3.60 24.69
CA ILE A 145 8.42 3.69 25.78
C ILE A 145 9.43 4.77 25.43
N GLU A 146 9.49 5.79 26.27
CA GLU A 146 10.50 6.83 26.18
C GLU A 146 11.82 6.34 26.82
N LEU A 147 12.88 6.32 26.02
CA LEU A 147 14.23 6.02 26.49
C LEU A 147 14.87 7.27 27.06
N LYS A 148 15.46 7.13 28.26
CA LYS A 148 16.33 8.16 28.82
C LYS A 148 17.50 8.44 27.86
N PRO A 149 18.00 9.69 27.81
CA PRO A 149 19.14 10.04 26.97
C PRO A 149 20.33 9.13 27.21
N TYR A 150 20.69 8.36 26.19
CA TYR A 150 21.94 7.62 26.18
C TYR A 150 22.95 8.40 25.37
N GLU A 151 23.83 9.13 26.06
CA GLU A 151 24.97 9.81 25.43
C GLU A 151 26.04 8.79 25.01
N SER A 152 25.72 7.88 24.09
CA SER A 152 26.79 7.20 23.36
C SER A 152 27.11 8.00 22.11
N LYS A 153 28.18 8.79 22.18
CA LYS A 153 28.96 9.05 20.97
C LYS A 153 29.49 7.70 20.51
N LYS A 154 28.87 7.13 19.46
CA LYS A 154 29.43 5.94 18.83
C LYS A 154 30.79 6.34 18.27
N SER A 155 31.84 5.76 18.84
CA SER A 155 33.18 5.93 18.31
C SER A 155 33.26 5.27 16.91
N LEU A 156 34.23 5.68 16.11
CA LEU A 156 34.52 4.98 14.85
C LEU A 156 34.75 3.48 15.09
N LYS A 157 35.37 3.13 16.23
CA LYS A 157 35.57 1.75 16.66
C LYS A 157 34.25 0.99 16.82
N ASP A 158 33.25 1.59 17.48
CA ASP A 158 31.92 0.97 17.64
C ASP A 158 31.24 0.74 16.28
N ILE A 159 31.38 1.69 15.35
CA ILE A 159 30.85 1.56 13.98
C ILE A 159 31.56 0.42 13.25
N PHE A 160 32.89 0.35 13.33
CA PHE A 160 33.68 -0.73 12.73
C PHE A 160 33.35 -2.09 13.36
N GLU A 161 33.16 -2.18 14.67
CA GLU A 161 32.75 -3.42 15.34
C GLU A 161 31.35 -3.87 14.89
N ILE A 162 30.39 -2.94 14.76
CA ILE A 162 29.06 -3.24 14.21
C ILE A 162 29.16 -3.76 12.77
N LEU A 163 29.95 -3.08 11.92
CA LEU A 163 30.12 -3.47 10.52
C LEU A 163 30.83 -4.81 10.40
N PHE A 164 31.93 -5.01 11.12
CA PHE A 164 32.72 -6.24 11.11
C PHE A 164 31.91 -7.42 11.67
N PHE A 165 31.20 -7.23 12.78
CA PHE A 165 30.37 -8.29 13.35
C PHE A 165 29.16 -8.59 12.47
N THR A 166 28.59 -7.61 11.77
CA THR A 166 27.51 -7.88 10.81
C THR A 166 28.05 -8.56 9.57
N ALA A 167 29.21 -8.15 9.06
CA ALA A 167 29.88 -8.85 7.96
C ALA A 167 30.19 -10.29 8.35
N ARG A 168 30.74 -10.52 9.55
CA ARG A 168 30.98 -11.85 10.11
C ARG A 168 29.69 -12.63 10.34
N PHE A 169 28.63 -12.00 10.85
CA PHE A 169 27.31 -12.61 11.00
C PHE A 169 26.78 -13.04 9.65
N HIS A 170 26.82 -12.17 8.64
CA HIS A 170 26.40 -12.52 7.28
C HIS A 170 27.28 -13.60 6.67
N PHE A 171 28.60 -13.50 6.79
CA PHE A 171 29.52 -14.46 6.23
C PHE A 171 29.34 -15.83 6.88
N LEU A 172 29.39 -15.90 8.22
CA LEU A 172 29.11 -17.12 8.95
C LEU A 172 27.70 -17.64 8.64
N ASN A 173 26.66 -16.81 8.56
CA ASN A 173 25.30 -17.28 8.27
C ASN A 173 25.06 -17.68 6.81
N ILE A 174 25.76 -17.07 5.84
CA ILE A 174 25.77 -17.49 4.43
C ILE A 174 26.38 -18.89 4.33
N PHE A 175 27.44 -19.16 5.09
CA PHE A 175 28.13 -20.45 5.09
C PHE A 175 27.53 -21.51 6.05
N THR A 176 26.77 -21.13 7.09
CA THR A 176 26.37 -22.05 8.19
C THR A 176 24.86 -22.08 8.52
N ASN A 177 23.97 -22.16 7.53
CA ASN A 177 22.54 -22.52 7.70
C ASN A 177 21.49 -21.39 7.84
N PHE A 178 21.59 -20.29 7.10
CA PHE A 178 20.37 -19.56 6.73
C PHE A 178 19.81 -20.13 5.41
N LYS A 179 19.14 -21.29 5.48
CA LYS A 179 18.07 -21.55 4.51
C LYS A 179 17.11 -20.36 4.67
N SER A 180 16.81 -19.68 3.57
CA SER A 180 15.76 -18.65 3.53
C SER A 180 14.55 -19.11 4.35
N PRO A 181 13.83 -18.21 5.06
CA PRO A 181 12.70 -18.62 5.89
C PRO A 181 11.80 -19.57 5.11
N SER A 182 11.34 -20.65 5.77
CA SER A 182 10.56 -21.69 5.10
C SER A 182 9.41 -21.04 4.34
N THR A 183 9.06 -21.61 3.19
CA THR A 183 7.96 -21.10 2.36
C THR A 183 6.69 -20.91 3.20
N THR A 184 6.40 -21.87 4.09
CA THR A 184 5.30 -21.79 5.07
C THR A 184 5.37 -20.58 6.00
N TYR A 185 6.56 -20.21 6.50
CA TYR A 185 6.69 -19.02 7.35
C TYR A 185 6.50 -17.74 6.54
N LYS A 186 7.04 -17.68 5.31
CA LYS A 186 6.82 -16.55 4.41
C LYS A 186 5.33 -16.42 4.06
N GLU A 187 4.65 -17.52 3.78
CA GLU A 187 3.22 -17.57 3.51
C GLU A 187 2.39 -17.18 4.74
N GLU A 188 2.74 -17.64 5.93
CA GLU A 188 2.04 -17.27 7.17
C GLU A 188 2.28 -15.79 7.52
N LYS A 189 3.51 -15.29 7.34
CA LYS A 189 3.83 -13.86 7.44
C LYS A 189 3.02 -13.04 6.44
N GLN A 190 2.97 -13.47 5.19
CA GLN A 190 2.17 -12.83 4.16
C GLN A 190 0.68 -12.90 4.50
N ARG A 191 0.15 -14.03 4.98
CA ARG A 191 -1.26 -14.18 5.37
C ARG A 191 -1.64 -13.22 6.51
N VAL A 192 -0.77 -13.07 7.51
CA VAL A 192 -0.98 -12.14 8.63
C VAL A 192 -0.86 -10.68 8.17
N LEU A 193 0.07 -10.37 7.26
CA LEU A 193 0.27 -9.01 6.72
C LEU A 193 -0.76 -8.61 5.64
N ARG A 194 -1.39 -9.58 4.96
CA ARG A 194 -2.37 -9.40 3.87
C ARG A 194 -3.68 -8.70 4.30
N VAL A 195 -3.87 -8.40 5.58
CA VAL A 195 -4.94 -7.49 6.02
C VAL A 195 -4.64 -6.03 5.58
N HIS A 196 -3.41 -5.73 5.15
CA HIS A 196 -2.99 -4.38 4.76
C HIS A 196 -2.18 -4.26 3.47
N ASP A 197 -1.98 -5.34 2.72
CA ASP A 197 -1.32 -5.21 1.41
C ASP A 197 -2.32 -4.73 0.35
N ILE A 198 -2.22 -3.43 0.02
CA ILE A 198 -2.68 -2.89 -1.26
C ILE A 198 -2.07 -3.79 -2.34
N ASN A 199 -2.97 -4.54 -2.99
CA ASN A 199 -2.70 -5.57 -3.98
C ASN A 199 -1.47 -5.19 -4.83
N SER A 200 -0.43 -6.02 -4.79
CA SER A 200 0.80 -5.82 -5.58
C SER A 200 0.56 -5.89 -7.09
N ARG A 201 -0.67 -6.21 -7.51
CA ARG A 201 -1.16 -6.13 -8.90
C ARG A 201 -1.82 -4.81 -9.27
N SER A 202 -1.82 -3.80 -8.41
CA SER A 202 -2.11 -2.46 -8.89
C SER A 202 -1.10 -2.12 -9.97
N TYR A 203 -1.57 -1.97 -11.21
CA TYR A 203 -0.82 -1.50 -12.39
C TYR A 203 0.05 -0.27 -12.05
N LEU A 204 -0.38 0.53 -11.07
CA LEU A 204 0.32 1.70 -10.55
C LEU A 204 1.59 1.40 -9.72
N LYS A 205 1.80 0.20 -9.19
CA LYS A 205 3.03 -0.18 -8.44
C LYS A 205 4.18 -0.65 -9.35
N GLN A 206 3.90 -1.05 -10.59
CA GLN A 206 4.96 -1.24 -11.60
C GLN A 206 5.50 0.10 -12.12
N ILE A 207 4.77 1.20 -11.89
CA ILE A 207 5.27 2.56 -12.09
C ILE A 207 6.24 2.89 -10.95
N GLY A 208 7.46 2.37 -11.07
CA GLY A 208 8.51 2.56 -10.08
C GLY A 208 8.83 4.02 -9.82
N SER A 209 9.40 4.31 -8.65
CA SER A 209 9.82 5.67 -8.24
C SER A 209 10.87 6.33 -9.16
N SER A 210 11.46 5.60 -10.12
CA SER A 210 12.29 6.17 -11.19
C SER A 210 11.49 6.54 -12.44
N PHE A 211 10.32 5.92 -12.66
CA PHE A 211 9.37 6.22 -13.75
C PHE A 211 8.67 7.57 -13.51
N GLN A 212 8.20 7.85 -12.30
CA GLN A 212 7.70 9.19 -11.90
C GLN A 212 8.76 10.30 -12.01
N LYS A 213 10.04 9.91 -12.06
CA LYS A 213 11.16 10.83 -12.06
C LYS A 213 11.66 11.15 -13.48
N HIS A 214 11.26 10.36 -14.48
CA HIS A 214 11.77 10.46 -15.88
C HIS A 214 10.72 10.15 -16.98
N ASN A 215 9.42 9.89 -16.69
CA ASN A 215 8.38 9.58 -17.69
C ASN A 215 7.04 10.28 -17.37
N GLN A 216 6.64 11.27 -18.17
CA GLN A 216 5.74 11.21 -19.35
C GLN A 216 4.22 11.27 -19.08
N VAL A 217 3.68 10.86 -17.92
CA VAL A 217 2.21 10.94 -17.68
C VAL A 217 1.76 12.36 -17.38
N VAL A 218 2.61 13.21 -16.80
CA VAL A 218 2.36 14.64 -16.65
C VAL A 218 3.60 15.38 -17.14
N GLN A 219 3.50 16.19 -18.20
CA GLN A 219 4.58 17.08 -18.64
C GLN A 219 4.17 18.52 -18.40
N ILE A 220 5.09 19.37 -17.94
CA ILE A 220 4.83 20.80 -17.86
C ILE A 220 5.15 21.38 -19.24
N TYR A 221 4.12 21.86 -19.92
CA TYR A 221 4.24 22.54 -21.21
C TYR A 221 4.29 24.04 -20.97
N GLU A 222 5.35 24.69 -21.48
CA GLU A 222 5.45 26.14 -21.54
C GLU A 222 5.16 26.57 -22.97
N GLY A 223 4.02 27.23 -23.15
CA GLY A 223 3.54 27.69 -24.45
C GLY A 223 3.57 29.22 -24.53
N GLN A 224 3.81 29.72 -25.74
CA GLN A 224 3.56 31.11 -26.09
C GLN A 224 2.48 31.12 -27.17
N VAL A 225 1.32 31.68 -26.86
CA VAL A 225 0.32 32.00 -27.89
C VAL A 225 0.72 33.35 -28.48
N ASP A 226 0.79 33.42 -29.81
CA ASP A 226 1.18 34.62 -30.54
C ASP A 226 0.44 35.86 -30.00
N GLY A 227 1.21 36.80 -29.45
CA GLY A 227 0.75 38.13 -29.12
C GLY A 227 0.33 38.44 -27.67
N ALA A 228 0.20 37.50 -26.72
CA ALA A 228 -0.20 37.94 -25.36
C ALA A 228 0.07 37.06 -24.13
N ALA A 229 0.19 35.74 -24.24
CA ALA A 229 0.23 34.90 -23.03
C ALA A 229 1.34 33.84 -23.10
N LYS A 230 2.32 33.99 -22.20
CA LYS A 230 3.14 32.87 -21.75
C LYS A 230 2.32 32.09 -20.73
N TYR A 231 2.11 30.81 -20.97
CA TYR A 231 1.40 29.96 -20.03
C TYR A 231 2.21 28.71 -19.72
N VAL A 232 2.07 28.24 -18.48
CA VAL A 232 2.70 27.02 -17.98
C VAL A 232 1.56 26.08 -17.60
N GLN A 233 1.40 24.99 -18.33
CA GLN A 233 0.28 24.07 -18.18
C GLN A 233 0.79 22.65 -17.93
N PRO A 234 0.32 21.96 -16.87
CA PRO A 234 0.54 20.53 -16.76
C PRO A 234 -0.31 19.83 -17.83
N LEU A 235 0.30 18.96 -18.63
CA LEU A 235 -0.36 18.12 -19.62
C LEU A 235 -0.32 16.68 -19.15
N VAL A 236 -1.49 16.06 -18.96
CA VAL A 236 -1.61 14.66 -18.55
C VAL A 236 -1.68 13.77 -19.79
N PHE A 237 -0.61 13.06 -20.11
CA PHE A 237 -0.57 12.05 -21.16
C PHE A 237 -1.08 10.72 -20.58
N ALA A 238 -2.38 10.48 -20.74
CA ALA A 238 -2.97 9.17 -20.57
C ALA A 238 -3.15 8.50 -21.94
N TYR A 239 -3.08 7.17 -21.99
CA TYR A 239 -3.57 6.40 -23.13
C TYR A 239 -5.03 6.77 -23.41
N HIS A 240 -5.48 6.62 -24.66
CA HIS A 240 -6.89 6.85 -25.01
C HIS A 240 -7.78 5.99 -24.11
N GLY A 241 -8.68 6.64 -23.38
CA GLY A 241 -9.63 5.94 -22.53
C GLY A 241 -10.87 5.51 -23.30
N VAL A 242 -11.58 4.54 -22.76
CA VAL A 242 -12.86 4.06 -23.28
C VAL A 242 -13.90 3.99 -22.16
N LEU A 243 -15.17 4.22 -22.49
CA LEU A 243 -16.28 4.17 -21.53
C LEU A 243 -17.52 3.56 -22.18
N ALA A 244 -18.22 2.67 -21.46
CA ALA A 244 -19.46 2.04 -21.92
C ALA A 244 -20.68 2.53 -21.14
N VAL A 245 -21.65 3.09 -21.87
CA VAL A 245 -23.03 3.22 -21.40
C VAL A 245 -23.75 1.93 -21.74
N LEU A 246 -23.91 1.06 -20.74
CA LEU A 246 -24.56 -0.23 -20.88
C LEU A 246 -26.08 -0.08 -20.71
N VAL A 247 -26.85 -0.48 -21.71
CA VAL A 247 -28.33 -0.44 -21.68
C VAL A 247 -28.88 -1.82 -21.99
N ASN A 248 -29.74 -2.36 -21.12
CA ASN A 248 -30.36 -3.66 -21.37
C ASN A 248 -31.66 -3.55 -22.21
N ASP A 249 -32.27 -4.69 -22.51
CA ASP A 249 -33.53 -4.77 -23.26
C ASP A 249 -34.75 -4.13 -22.56
N LYS A 250 -34.65 -3.86 -21.26
CA LYS A 250 -35.67 -3.14 -20.49
C LYS A 250 -35.42 -1.63 -20.47
N HIS A 251 -34.44 -1.15 -21.24
CA HIS A 251 -34.00 0.24 -21.25
C HIS A 251 -33.46 0.72 -19.89
N GLU A 252 -32.90 -0.20 -19.10
CA GLU A 252 -32.22 0.11 -17.84
C GLU A 252 -30.71 0.24 -18.06
N PHE A 253 -30.07 1.10 -17.27
CA PHE A 253 -28.66 1.48 -17.36
C PHE A 253 -27.83 0.69 -16.35
N GLY A 254 -26.83 -0.05 -16.82
CA GLY A 254 -25.92 -0.81 -15.97
C GLY A 254 -24.82 0.07 -15.40
N LEU A 255 -24.69 0.12 -14.07
CA LEU A 255 -23.62 0.84 -13.37
C LEU A 255 -22.88 -0.08 -12.39
N ILE A 256 -21.57 0.11 -12.31
CA ILE A 256 -20.73 -0.47 -11.27
C ILE A 256 -20.72 0.42 -10.03
N ARG A 257 -20.64 -0.20 -8.85
CA ARG A 257 -20.36 0.47 -7.58
C ARG A 257 -18.87 0.30 -7.27
N ILE A 258 -18.08 1.32 -7.52
CA ILE A 258 -16.62 1.26 -7.41
C ILE A 258 -16.10 2.22 -6.33
N TRP A 259 -15.16 1.74 -5.51
CA TRP A 259 -14.46 2.59 -4.55
C TRP A 259 -13.27 3.28 -5.23
N ARG A 260 -13.34 4.60 -5.42
CA ARG A 260 -12.21 5.39 -5.95
C ARG A 260 -11.33 5.85 -4.79
N HIS A 261 -10.24 5.11 -4.54
CA HIS A 261 -9.21 5.52 -3.59
C HIS A 261 -8.25 6.51 -4.24
N THR A 262 -7.88 7.58 -3.54
CA THR A 262 -6.70 8.37 -3.91
C THR A 262 -5.53 7.94 -3.02
N PRO A 263 -4.54 7.20 -3.54
CA PRO A 263 -3.39 6.75 -2.74
C PRO A 263 -2.46 7.88 -2.29
N LEU A 264 -2.82 9.14 -2.59
CA LEU A 264 -2.00 10.31 -2.35
C LEU A 264 -2.59 11.08 -1.17
N ASP A 265 -1.86 11.04 -0.05
CA ASP A 265 -2.03 11.98 1.06
C ASP A 265 -1.52 13.35 0.57
N PHE A 266 -2.41 14.13 -0.03
CA PHE A 266 -2.05 15.43 -0.57
C PHE A 266 -1.91 16.42 0.58
N GLN A 267 -0.69 16.87 0.86
CA GLN A 267 -0.52 18.11 1.61
C GLN A 267 -1.10 19.24 0.77
N ALA A 268 -2.02 20.02 1.33
CA ALA A 268 -2.69 21.13 0.62
C ALA A 268 -1.68 22.12 -0.01
N SER A 269 -0.48 22.26 0.58
CA SER A 269 0.61 23.07 0.05
C SER A 269 1.25 22.54 -1.24
N ASN A 270 1.03 21.26 -1.59
CA ASN A 270 1.56 20.60 -2.79
C ASN A 270 0.49 20.41 -3.87
N LEU A 271 -0.74 20.85 -3.61
CA LEU A 271 -1.80 20.86 -4.62
C LEU A 271 -1.60 22.08 -5.50
N PHE A 272 -1.48 21.86 -6.81
CA PHE A 272 -1.80 22.91 -7.76
C PHE A 272 -3.22 23.40 -7.43
N PRO A 273 -3.52 24.71 -7.42
CA PRO A 273 -4.77 25.29 -6.90
C PRO A 273 -6.07 24.87 -7.63
N VAL A 274 -5.97 23.88 -8.52
CA VAL A 274 -6.99 23.44 -9.46
C VAL A 274 -7.32 21.94 -9.27
N PHE A 275 -6.61 21.20 -8.40
CA PHE A 275 -6.98 19.80 -8.15
C PHE A 275 -8.42 19.70 -7.66
N PRO A 276 -9.18 18.70 -8.14
CA PRO A 276 -10.59 18.57 -7.83
C PRO A 276 -10.79 18.45 -6.33
N ASP A 277 -11.92 18.97 -5.88
CA ASP A 277 -12.44 18.78 -4.54
C ASP A 277 -12.37 17.29 -4.17
N ASN A 278 -11.46 16.96 -3.26
CA ASN A 278 -11.18 15.58 -2.89
C ASN A 278 -12.18 15.03 -1.87
N ARG A 279 -13.18 15.82 -1.46
CA ARG A 279 -14.22 15.40 -0.50
C ARG A 279 -15.00 14.17 -0.96
N ASP A 280 -15.16 14.00 -2.26
CA ASP A 280 -15.85 12.84 -2.84
C ASP A 280 -14.91 11.65 -3.13
N LEU A 281 -13.59 11.82 -2.95
CA LEU A 281 -12.62 10.73 -3.07
C LEU A 281 -12.60 9.92 -1.77
N GLY A 282 -12.50 8.59 -1.88
CA GLY A 282 -12.71 7.72 -0.72
C GLY A 282 -14.18 7.54 -0.34
N MET A 283 -15.08 7.66 -1.32
CA MET A 283 -16.47 7.19 -1.24
C MET A 283 -16.77 6.22 -2.39
N PRO A 284 -17.72 5.29 -2.24
CA PRO A 284 -18.19 4.47 -3.35
C PRO A 284 -18.91 5.37 -4.38
N SER A 285 -18.51 5.24 -5.64
CA SER A 285 -19.07 5.94 -6.80
C SER A 285 -19.89 4.96 -7.62
N LEU A 286 -21.03 5.40 -8.15
CA LEU A 286 -21.73 4.69 -9.22
C LEU A 286 -21.21 5.18 -10.58
N GLU A 287 -20.63 4.28 -11.36
CA GLU A 287 -19.93 4.61 -12.60
C GLU A 287 -20.31 3.69 -13.76
N CYS A 288 -20.14 4.19 -14.98
CA CYS A 288 -20.06 3.34 -16.16
C CYS A 288 -18.75 2.55 -16.15
N VAL A 289 -18.78 1.36 -16.74
CA VAL A 289 -17.56 0.58 -17.03
C VAL A 289 -16.64 1.40 -17.93
N ARG A 290 -15.35 1.45 -17.60
CA ARG A 290 -14.37 2.25 -18.34
C ARG A 290 -12.96 1.74 -18.09
N GLY A 291 -12.08 1.95 -19.04
CA GLY A 291 -10.67 1.61 -18.89
C GLY A 291 -9.76 2.28 -19.91
N GLY A 292 -8.51 1.85 -19.93
CA GLY A 292 -7.51 2.35 -20.86
C GLY A 292 -7.39 1.45 -22.08
N ALA A 293 -7.19 2.04 -23.26
CA ALA A 293 -6.79 1.25 -24.43
C ALA A 293 -5.37 0.69 -24.22
N GLU A 294 -5.22 -0.63 -24.39
CA GLU A 294 -3.95 -1.33 -24.31
C GLU A 294 -3.34 -1.50 -25.69
N LYS A 295 -2.02 -1.74 -25.72
CA LYS A 295 -1.30 -1.99 -26.99
C LYS A 295 -1.73 -3.28 -27.69
N SER A 296 -2.32 -4.21 -26.94
CA SER A 296 -2.86 -5.47 -27.44
C SER A 296 -4.24 -5.34 -28.06
N ASP A 297 -4.97 -4.25 -27.78
CA ASP A 297 -6.29 -4.02 -28.35
C ASP A 297 -6.12 -3.58 -29.82
N SER A 298 -6.86 -4.21 -30.74
CA SER A 298 -6.80 -3.87 -32.17
C SER A 298 -7.46 -2.52 -32.46
N ASP A 299 -8.47 -2.15 -31.68
CA ASP A 299 -9.13 -0.84 -31.71
C ASP A 299 -9.78 -0.49 -30.36
N LEU A 300 -10.33 0.73 -30.26
CA LEU A 300 -11.01 1.21 -29.04
C LEU A 300 -12.30 0.44 -28.71
N LYS A 301 -12.93 -0.19 -29.71
CA LYS A 301 -14.12 -1.00 -29.50
C LYS A 301 -13.74 -2.31 -28.81
N GLU A 302 -12.63 -2.93 -29.20
CA GLU A 302 -12.07 -4.09 -28.52
C GLU A 302 -11.66 -3.74 -27.09
N SER A 303 -11.02 -2.59 -26.87
CA SER A 303 -10.69 -2.11 -25.52
C SER A 303 -11.92 -2.09 -24.62
N ILE A 304 -13.04 -1.50 -25.05
CA ILE A 304 -14.22 -1.41 -24.18
C ILE A 304 -14.91 -2.77 -23.98
N LEU A 305 -14.85 -3.65 -24.97
CA LEU A 305 -15.38 -5.01 -24.85
C LEU A 305 -14.58 -5.83 -23.84
N ARG A 306 -13.25 -5.68 -23.84
CA ARG A 306 -12.36 -6.29 -22.85
C ARG A 306 -12.71 -5.78 -21.45
N GLU A 307 -12.81 -4.46 -21.23
CA GLU A 307 -13.15 -3.90 -19.92
C GLU A 307 -14.52 -4.38 -19.41
N LEU A 308 -15.52 -4.51 -20.29
CA LEU A 308 -16.83 -5.07 -19.94
C LEU A 308 -16.77 -6.54 -19.52
N GLU A 309 -15.91 -7.34 -20.16
CA GLU A 309 -15.69 -8.72 -19.77
C GLU A 309 -14.89 -8.83 -18.47
N GLU A 310 -13.84 -8.02 -18.31
CA GLU A 310 -12.97 -8.00 -17.14
C GLU A 310 -13.72 -7.52 -15.89
N GLU A 311 -14.34 -6.33 -15.93
CA GLU A 311 -14.93 -5.71 -14.74
C GLU A 311 -16.23 -6.38 -14.27
N ILE A 312 -17.09 -6.80 -15.21
CA ILE A 312 -18.46 -7.27 -14.92
C ILE A 312 -18.81 -8.61 -15.57
N GLY A 313 -17.90 -9.26 -16.30
CA GLY A 313 -18.15 -10.55 -16.93
C GLY A 313 -19.07 -10.52 -18.15
N LEU A 314 -19.30 -9.35 -18.77
CA LEU A 314 -20.19 -9.19 -19.90
C LEU A 314 -19.52 -9.61 -21.22
N GLY A 315 -19.48 -10.92 -21.46
CA GLY A 315 -18.94 -11.48 -22.71
C GLY A 315 -19.82 -11.27 -23.95
N ALA A 316 -19.22 -11.46 -25.14
CA ALA A 316 -19.84 -11.20 -26.45
C ALA A 316 -21.24 -11.83 -26.65
N LYS A 317 -21.50 -13.02 -26.08
CA LYS A 317 -22.80 -13.70 -26.18
C LYS A 317 -23.98 -12.94 -25.53
N HIS A 318 -23.69 -11.99 -24.64
CA HIS A 318 -24.67 -11.16 -23.95
C HIS A 318 -24.88 -9.79 -24.61
N ILE A 319 -23.99 -9.40 -25.52
CA ILE A 319 -24.00 -8.12 -26.21
C ILE A 319 -24.81 -8.24 -27.51
N LYS A 320 -25.77 -7.34 -27.71
CA LYS A 320 -26.58 -7.25 -28.93
C LYS A 320 -25.97 -6.30 -29.94
N SER A 321 -25.48 -5.16 -29.49
CA SER A 321 -24.81 -4.19 -30.34
C SER A 321 -23.90 -3.28 -29.55
N VAL A 322 -22.93 -2.70 -30.27
CA VAL A 322 -22.01 -1.69 -29.76
C VAL A 322 -22.01 -0.56 -30.78
N LYS A 323 -22.35 0.65 -30.35
CA LYS A 323 -22.37 1.86 -31.16
C LYS A 323 -21.44 2.89 -30.53
N THR A 324 -20.53 3.45 -31.32
CA THR A 324 -19.70 4.58 -30.88
C THR A 324 -20.58 5.82 -30.63
N LEU A 325 -20.36 6.48 -29.50
CA LEU A 325 -20.97 7.75 -29.11
C LEU A 325 -19.97 8.90 -29.32
N SER A 326 -20.16 10.02 -28.62
CA SER A 326 -19.20 11.12 -28.59
C SER A 326 -17.86 10.77 -27.91
N LYS A 327 -16.91 11.68 -28.04
CA LYS A 327 -15.65 11.69 -27.28
C LYS A 327 -15.77 12.69 -26.14
N LEU A 328 -15.39 12.29 -24.94
CA LEU A 328 -15.39 13.15 -23.76
C LEU A 328 -13.97 13.51 -23.36
N VAL A 329 -13.72 14.78 -23.02
CA VAL A 329 -12.46 15.22 -22.40
C VAL A 329 -12.77 15.60 -20.96
N SER A 330 -12.13 14.95 -19.99
CA SER A 330 -12.41 15.18 -18.57
C SER A 330 -12.08 16.59 -18.13
N ASN A 331 -10.95 17.12 -18.59
CA ASN A 331 -10.57 18.51 -18.37
C ASN A 331 -9.67 19.01 -19.51
N THR A 332 -10.22 19.88 -20.37
CA THR A 332 -9.48 20.46 -21.50
C THR A 332 -8.32 21.38 -21.07
N ALA A 333 -8.26 21.76 -19.79
CA ALA A 333 -7.16 22.54 -19.23
C ALA A 333 -5.91 21.71 -18.89
N TRP A 334 -5.92 20.37 -19.02
CA TRP A 334 -4.69 19.57 -18.88
C TRP A 334 -4.74 18.18 -19.53
N ASP A 335 -5.92 17.64 -19.80
CA ASP A 335 -6.04 16.34 -20.46
C ASP A 335 -5.90 16.54 -21.97
N ILE A 336 -4.89 15.91 -22.55
CA ILE A 336 -4.65 15.94 -24.00
C ILE A 336 -5.37 14.79 -24.74
N SER A 337 -5.86 13.80 -24.00
CA SER A 337 -6.52 12.61 -24.52
C SER A 337 -8.01 12.66 -24.24
N SER A 338 -8.81 12.34 -25.25
CA SER A 338 -10.23 12.09 -25.09
C SER A 338 -10.52 10.65 -24.69
N ILE A 339 -11.67 10.44 -24.05
CA ILE A 339 -12.27 9.14 -23.77
C ILE A 339 -13.35 8.87 -24.81
N SER A 340 -13.22 7.79 -25.57
CA SER A 340 -14.23 7.36 -26.53
C SER A 340 -15.38 6.66 -25.80
N CYS A 341 -16.60 7.16 -25.96
CA CYS A 341 -17.77 6.57 -25.35
C CYS A 341 -18.47 5.61 -26.31
N PHE A 342 -19.08 4.56 -25.75
CA PHE A 342 -19.80 3.55 -26.50
C PHE A 342 -21.16 3.28 -25.84
N LEU A 343 -22.21 3.19 -26.65
CA LEU A 343 -23.49 2.62 -26.24
C LEU A 343 -23.43 1.12 -26.49
N VAL A 344 -23.51 0.34 -25.41
CA VAL A 344 -23.51 -1.12 -25.45
C VAL A 344 -24.89 -1.61 -25.09
N ARG A 345 -25.55 -2.31 -26.01
CA ARG A 345 -26.85 -2.94 -25.74
C ARG A 345 -26.65 -4.38 -25.31
N SER A 346 -27.23 -4.78 -24.19
CA SER A 346 -27.12 -6.15 -23.66
C SER A 346 -28.47 -6.82 -23.43
N LYS A 347 -28.44 -8.15 -23.32
CA LYS A 347 -29.59 -8.95 -22.87
C LYS A 347 -29.84 -8.68 -21.38
N ALA A 348 -31.12 -8.59 -20.97
CA ALA A 348 -31.49 -8.30 -19.58
C ALA A 348 -31.08 -9.38 -18.55
N GLY A 349 -30.83 -10.62 -18.99
CA GLY A 349 -30.58 -11.77 -18.10
C GLY A 349 -29.12 -12.17 -17.94
N PHE A 350 -28.15 -11.26 -18.08
CA PHE A 350 -26.76 -11.60 -17.80
C PHE A 350 -26.49 -11.51 -16.29
N GLU A 351 -25.78 -12.49 -15.74
CA GLU A 351 -25.33 -12.49 -14.35
C GLU A 351 -23.94 -11.86 -14.27
N PRO A 352 -23.76 -10.72 -13.57
CA PRO A 352 -22.49 -10.04 -13.50
C PRO A 352 -21.48 -10.86 -12.69
N LYS A 353 -20.24 -10.92 -13.19
CA LYS A 353 -19.08 -11.47 -12.48
C LYS A 353 -18.10 -10.35 -12.21
N LEU A 354 -18.08 -9.88 -10.97
CA LEU A 354 -17.33 -8.70 -10.58
C LEU A 354 -15.85 -9.00 -10.38
N GLN A 355 -14.98 -8.16 -10.92
CA GLN A 355 -13.56 -8.22 -10.67
C GLN A 355 -13.23 -7.67 -9.28
N ILE A 356 -12.58 -8.50 -8.46
CA ILE A 356 -12.19 -8.13 -7.08
C ILE A 356 -11.03 -7.12 -7.08
N GLU A 357 -10.18 -7.12 -8.11
CA GLU A 357 -8.93 -6.34 -8.12
C GLU A 357 -9.17 -4.81 -8.22
N GLU A 358 -10.30 -4.39 -8.81
CA GLU A 358 -10.65 -2.99 -9.12
C GLU A 358 -11.42 -2.28 -7.99
N SER A 359 -11.61 -2.93 -6.84
CA SER A 359 -12.51 -2.42 -5.76
C SER A 359 -13.95 -2.18 -6.23
N ILE A 360 -14.40 -2.95 -7.22
CA ILE A 360 -15.79 -3.02 -7.66
C ILE A 360 -16.55 -3.88 -6.64
N SER A 361 -17.56 -3.28 -6.03
CA SER A 361 -18.33 -3.86 -4.92
C SER A 361 -19.73 -4.30 -5.33
N GLY A 362 -20.20 -3.89 -6.50
CA GLY A 362 -21.53 -4.22 -7.01
C GLY A 362 -21.72 -3.81 -8.47
N PHE A 363 -22.75 -4.37 -9.10
CA PHE A 363 -23.27 -3.95 -10.39
C PHE A 363 -24.79 -4.04 -10.35
N GLU A 364 -25.48 -3.00 -10.79
CA GLU A 364 -26.93 -2.91 -10.76
C GLU A 364 -27.44 -2.20 -12.04
N PHE A 365 -28.63 -2.59 -12.48
CA PHE A 365 -29.37 -1.90 -13.53
C PHE A 365 -30.32 -0.87 -12.92
N TYR A 366 -30.37 0.31 -13.51
CA TYR A 366 -31.17 1.43 -13.02
C TYR A 366 -32.11 1.94 -14.10
N SER A 367 -33.34 2.28 -13.75
CA SER A 367 -34.24 2.95 -14.69
C SER A 367 -33.70 4.34 -15.04
N ARG A 368 -34.17 4.92 -16.16
CA ARG A 368 -33.87 6.31 -16.50
C ARG A 368 -34.19 7.29 -15.36
N ALA A 369 -35.33 7.10 -14.68
CA ALA A 369 -35.74 7.95 -13.57
C ALA A 369 -34.77 7.83 -12.39
N ASP A 370 -34.30 6.61 -12.10
CA ASP A 370 -33.32 6.36 -11.03
C ASP A 370 -31.97 7.00 -11.35
N ILE A 371 -31.50 6.93 -12.60
CA ILE A 371 -30.26 7.59 -13.01
C ILE A 371 -30.32 9.10 -12.75
N LEU A 372 -31.41 9.76 -13.16
CA LEU A 372 -31.59 11.19 -12.94
C LEU A 372 -31.66 11.53 -11.44
N LYS A 373 -32.30 10.68 -10.63
CA LYS A 373 -32.34 10.80 -9.17
C LYS A 373 -30.95 10.66 -8.55
N LEU A 374 -30.19 9.64 -8.94
CA LEU A 374 -28.84 9.37 -8.44
C LEU A 374 -27.83 10.47 -8.81
N ILE A 375 -27.99 11.09 -9.98
CA ILE A 375 -27.21 12.29 -10.36
C ILE A 375 -27.53 13.45 -9.41
N LYS A 376 -28.82 13.73 -9.16
CA LYS A 376 -29.27 14.79 -8.24
C LYS A 376 -28.81 14.58 -6.80
N GLU A 377 -28.76 13.32 -6.35
CA GLU A 377 -28.31 12.92 -5.01
C GLU A 377 -26.78 12.81 -4.87
N ASN A 378 -26.01 13.21 -5.91
CA ASN A 378 -24.55 13.11 -5.96
C ASN A 378 -24.00 11.68 -5.76
N LYS A 379 -24.77 10.63 -6.11
CA LYS A 379 -24.33 9.23 -6.04
C LYS A 379 -23.54 8.81 -7.28
N ILE A 380 -23.85 9.42 -8.42
CA ILE A 380 -23.05 9.39 -9.64
C ILE A 380 -22.33 10.73 -9.67
N PHE A 381 -21.08 10.83 -9.19
CA PHE A 381 -20.33 12.10 -9.15
C PHE A 381 -19.21 12.19 -10.19
N CYS A 382 -18.82 11.07 -10.81
CA CYS A 382 -17.88 11.09 -11.92
C CYS A 382 -18.46 11.86 -13.12
N GLY A 383 -17.82 12.99 -13.49
CA GLY A 383 -18.30 13.86 -14.58
C GLY A 383 -18.39 13.17 -15.93
N LEU A 384 -17.46 12.27 -16.24
CA LEU A 384 -17.47 11.47 -17.47
C LEU A 384 -18.69 10.54 -17.53
N THR A 385 -18.98 9.83 -16.43
CA THR A 385 -20.17 8.99 -16.30
C THR A 385 -21.44 9.82 -16.48
N ARG A 386 -21.55 10.98 -15.82
CA ARG A 386 -22.72 11.88 -15.96
C ARG A 386 -22.95 12.29 -17.41
N ALA A 387 -21.89 12.77 -18.07
CA ALA A 387 -21.98 13.24 -19.44
C ALA A 387 -22.42 12.12 -20.41
N ALA A 388 -21.80 10.95 -20.30
CA ALA A 388 -22.14 9.81 -21.17
C ALA A 388 -23.57 9.29 -20.93
N LEU A 389 -24.01 9.20 -19.67
CA LEU A 389 -25.39 8.80 -19.35
C LEU A 389 -26.41 9.81 -19.89
N LEU A 390 -26.16 11.11 -19.70
CA LEU A 390 -27.06 12.16 -20.17
C LEU A 390 -27.13 12.21 -21.70
N GLU A 391 -26.02 11.98 -22.40
CA GLU A 391 -26.01 11.86 -23.87
C GLU A 391 -26.97 10.76 -24.33
N VAL A 392 -26.87 9.56 -23.75
CA VAL A 392 -27.76 8.46 -24.10
C VAL A 392 -29.20 8.72 -23.70
N ILE A 393 -29.45 9.31 -22.52
CA ILE A 393 -30.80 9.67 -22.07
C ILE A 393 -31.48 10.62 -23.06
N LEU A 394 -30.76 11.63 -23.54
CA LEU A 394 -31.26 12.62 -24.50
C LEU A 394 -31.48 12.03 -25.90
N MET A 395 -30.88 10.89 -26.24
CA MET A 395 -31.15 10.20 -27.51
C MET A 395 -32.48 9.43 -27.53
N TYR A 396 -33.09 9.20 -26.36
CA TYR A 396 -34.38 8.52 -26.22
C TYR A 396 -35.54 9.48 -25.96
N ASP A 397 -35.25 10.78 -25.79
CA ASP A 397 -36.24 11.86 -25.89
C ASP A 397 -36.41 12.27 -27.34
#